data_AF-A0A2N6QKF6-F1
#
_entry.id   AF-A0A2N6QKF6-F1
#
_cell.length_a   1.000
_cell.length_b   1.000
_cell.length_c   1.000
_cell.angle_alpha   90.00
_cell.angle_beta   90.00
_cell.angle_gamma   90.00
#
_symmetry.space_group_name_H-M   'P 1'
#
loop_
_entity.id
_entity.type
_entity.pdbx_description
1 polymer ?
#
loop_
_entity_poly.entity_id
_entity_poly.type
_entity_poly.pdbx_seq_one_letter_code
_entity_poly.pdbx_strand_id
1 'polypeptide(L)'
;MMNAIPKIYNEQTNEWIELMAKPIAEEVINIMKEDFMRNKEDIKLSEISYGNEDEFRYYIAYQSNVNQSAIFSLEGALPFILNEILNKKDNYSSLSNKDVLFDADALSFIEPLNVFNVVYKDTFGNEVTTRSNELPQDLINTTSHIIKNNKSGNFTISYTFNDNAIEDKQYKFEKASE
;
A
#
# COMPACT_ATOMS: atom_id res chain seq x y z
N MET A 1 29.97 32.42 -0.43
CA MET A 1 28.84 33.14 -1.06
C MET A 1 28.04 33.80 0.04
N MET A 2 27.84 35.12 -0.01
CA MET A 2 26.95 35.81 0.94
C MET A 2 25.51 35.69 0.41
N ASN A 3 24.60 35.15 1.23
CA ASN A 3 23.18 35.15 0.94
C ASN A 3 22.65 36.58 1.17
N ALA A 4 22.40 37.32 0.09
CA ALA A 4 21.73 38.61 0.18
C ALA A 4 20.22 38.39 0.36
N ILE A 5 19.66 38.86 1.47
CA ILE A 5 18.22 38.85 1.71
C ILE A 5 17.65 40.17 1.18
N PRO A 6 16.73 40.18 0.20
CA PRO A 6 16.12 41.40 -0.30
C PRO A 6 15.32 42.10 0.80
N LYS A 7 15.38 43.43 0.87
CA LYS A 7 14.53 44.25 1.77
C LYS A 7 13.73 45.26 0.96
N ILE A 8 12.47 45.47 1.32
CA ILE A 8 11.62 46.54 0.79
C ILE A 8 11.35 47.55 1.90
N TYR A 9 11.37 48.83 1.54
CA TYR A 9 10.98 49.91 2.44
C TYR A 9 9.45 50.04 2.49
N ASN A 10 8.87 50.02 3.69
CA ASN A 10 7.44 50.26 3.90
C ASN A 10 7.21 51.71 4.36
N GLU A 11 6.64 52.54 3.48
CA GLU A 11 6.33 53.94 3.77
C GLU A 11 5.25 54.14 4.84
N GLN A 12 4.41 53.14 5.10
CA GLN A 12 3.36 53.23 6.12
C GLN A 12 3.89 53.03 7.54
N THR A 13 4.92 52.19 7.68
CA THR A 13 5.54 51.87 8.98
C THR A 13 6.90 52.52 9.16
N ASN A 14 7.46 53.17 8.14
CA ASN A 14 8.81 53.75 8.11
C ASN A 14 9.94 52.74 8.38
N GLU A 15 9.71 51.47 8.08
CA GLU A 15 10.63 50.37 8.39
C GLU A 15 11.07 49.61 7.14
N TRP A 16 12.29 49.08 7.18
CA TRP A 16 12.80 48.14 6.18
C TRP A 16 12.33 46.73 6.51
N ILE A 17 11.46 46.19 5.67
CA ILE A 17 10.92 44.84 5.81
C ILE A 17 11.77 43.88 4.99
N GLU A 18 12.25 42.82 5.63
CA GLU A 18 12.94 41.73 4.94
C GLU A 18 11.93 40.95 4.10
N LEU A 19 12.15 40.90 2.78
CA LEU A 19 11.42 40.00 1.89
C LEU A 19 11.98 38.60 2.09
N MET A 20 11.43 37.89 3.05
CA MET A 20 11.49 36.44 3.00
C MET A 20 10.44 35.98 2.00
N ALA A 21 10.87 35.59 0.81
CA ALA A 21 10.06 34.66 0.04
C ALA A 21 9.99 33.38 0.87
N LYS A 22 8.95 33.22 1.70
CA LYS A 22 8.60 31.90 2.22
C LYS A 22 8.53 30.99 0.99
N PRO A 23 9.13 29.79 1.00
CA PRO A 23 8.92 28.85 -0.08
C PRO A 23 7.42 28.50 -0.08
N ILE A 24 6.63 29.23 -0.86
CA ILE A 24 5.19 28.99 -1.03
C ILE A 24 4.99 27.53 -1.47
N ALA A 25 5.97 26.97 -2.20
CA ALA A 25 5.97 25.58 -2.62
C ALA A 25 5.93 24.57 -1.47
N GLU A 26 6.71 24.73 -0.40
CA GLU A 26 6.71 23.78 0.74
C GLU A 26 5.38 23.86 1.51
N GLU A 27 4.89 25.07 1.75
CA GLU A 27 3.61 25.31 2.42
C GLU A 27 2.44 24.75 1.59
N VAL A 28 2.47 24.93 0.26
CA VAL A 28 1.50 24.36 -0.67
C VAL A 28 1.58 22.83 -0.68
N ILE A 29 2.77 22.24 -0.72
CA ILE A 29 2.95 20.77 -0.65
C ILE A 29 2.38 20.22 0.66
N ASN A 30 2.61 20.91 1.78
CA ASN A 30 2.07 20.49 3.07
C ASN A 30 0.53 20.55 3.08
N ILE A 31 -0.08 21.64 2.62
CA ILE A 31 -1.54 21.77 2.50
C ILE A 31 -2.11 20.66 1.60
N MET A 32 -1.46 20.40 0.45
CA MET A 32 -1.89 19.33 -0.46
C MET A 32 -1.76 17.93 0.18
N LYS A 33 -0.69 17.68 0.94
CA LYS A 33 -0.51 16.42 1.68
C LYS A 33 -1.58 16.28 2.77
N GLU A 34 -1.86 17.34 3.52
CA GLU A 34 -2.91 17.37 4.55
C GLU A 34 -4.30 17.10 3.93
N ASP A 35 -4.64 17.77 2.84
CA ASP A 35 -5.90 17.55 2.12
C ASP A 35 -5.99 16.14 1.54
N PHE A 36 -4.89 15.62 0.98
CA PHE A 36 -4.83 14.23 0.50
C PHE A 36 -5.07 13.24 1.64
N MET A 37 -4.47 13.48 2.81
CA MET A 37 -4.56 12.62 3.98
C MET A 37 -5.88 12.74 4.74
N ARG A 38 -6.66 13.80 4.51
CA ARG A 38 -7.89 14.12 5.25
C ARG A 38 -8.91 12.98 5.28
N ASN A 39 -8.99 12.18 4.22
CA ASN A 39 -9.90 11.04 4.09
C ASN A 39 -9.16 9.69 4.10
N LYS A 40 -7.89 9.66 4.50
CA LYS A 40 -7.09 8.44 4.55
C LYS A 40 -7.11 7.87 5.95
N GLU A 41 -7.72 6.71 6.10
CA GLU A 41 -7.75 5.97 7.34
C GLU A 41 -6.53 5.05 7.48
N ASP A 42 -6.43 4.34 8.60
CA ASP A 42 -5.34 3.39 8.80
C ASP A 42 -5.41 2.25 7.79
N ILE A 43 -4.26 1.86 7.26
CA ILE A 43 -4.14 0.71 6.36
C ILE A 43 -4.20 -0.55 7.21
N LYS A 44 -5.03 -1.50 6.80
CA LYS A 44 -5.10 -2.87 7.33
C LYS A 44 -4.77 -3.87 6.22
N LEU A 45 -4.48 -5.10 6.63
CA LEU A 45 -4.13 -6.20 5.75
C LEU A 45 -5.03 -7.39 6.06
N SER A 46 -5.63 -7.98 5.03
CA SER A 46 -6.23 -9.32 5.10
C SER A 46 -5.25 -10.32 4.47
N GLU A 47 -4.95 -11.38 5.23
CA GLU A 47 -4.09 -12.49 4.83
C GLU A 47 -4.96 -13.71 4.56
N ILE A 48 -5.17 -14.03 3.28
CA ILE A 48 -6.16 -15.01 2.86
C ILE A 48 -5.43 -16.31 2.55
N SER A 49 -5.65 -17.32 3.39
CA SER A 49 -5.09 -18.66 3.25
C SER A 49 -5.82 -19.45 2.16
N TYR A 50 -5.07 -20.20 1.35
CA TYR A 50 -5.62 -21.13 0.37
C TYR A 50 -4.59 -22.22 0.03
N GLY A 51 -5.00 -23.19 -0.78
CA GLY A 51 -4.22 -24.39 -1.08
C GLY A 51 -4.38 -25.48 -0.02
N ASN A 52 -3.76 -26.61 -0.26
CA ASN A 52 -3.72 -27.72 0.68
C ASN A 52 -3.00 -27.29 1.96
N GLU A 53 -3.59 -27.59 3.12
CA GLU A 53 -3.03 -27.24 4.43
C GLU A 53 -2.68 -25.74 4.59
N ASP A 54 -3.41 -24.85 3.90
CA ASP A 54 -3.19 -23.39 3.96
C ASP A 54 -1.75 -22.97 3.58
N GLU A 55 -1.15 -23.66 2.60
CA GLU A 55 0.25 -23.43 2.23
C GLU A 55 0.51 -22.09 1.54
N PHE A 56 -0.49 -21.50 0.90
CA PHE A 56 -0.39 -20.22 0.21
C PHE A 56 -1.11 -19.11 0.99
N ARG A 57 -0.67 -17.88 0.73
CA ARG A 57 -1.26 -16.65 1.27
C ARG A 57 -1.47 -15.66 0.14
N TYR A 58 -2.65 -15.05 0.10
CA TYR A 58 -2.97 -13.93 -0.77
C TYR A 58 -3.19 -12.68 0.09
N TYR A 59 -2.47 -11.61 -0.23
CA TYR A 59 -2.46 -10.37 0.55
C TYR A 59 -3.32 -9.29 -0.12
N ILE A 60 -4.21 -8.70 0.66
CA ILE A 60 -5.02 -7.54 0.25
C ILE A 60 -4.99 -6.49 1.35
N ALA A 61 -4.57 -5.27 1.00
CA ALA A 61 -4.67 -4.12 1.88
C ALA A 61 -5.99 -3.37 1.68
N TYR A 62 -6.51 -2.84 2.78
CA TYR A 62 -7.77 -2.09 2.83
C TYR A 62 -7.70 -0.97 3.86
N GLN A 63 -8.59 0.02 3.75
CA GLN A 63 -8.68 1.11 4.74
C GLN A 63 -9.55 0.68 5.94
N SER A 64 -9.21 1.12 7.14
CA SER A 64 -9.89 0.67 8.38
C SER A 64 -11.37 1.06 8.47
N ASN A 65 -11.86 1.98 7.63
CA ASN A 65 -13.26 2.39 7.50
C ASN A 65 -14.06 1.58 6.46
N VAL A 66 -13.46 0.59 5.79
CA VAL A 66 -14.21 -0.32 4.91
C VAL A 66 -15.29 -1.04 5.71
N ASN A 67 -16.46 -1.26 5.08
CA ASN A 67 -17.59 -1.91 5.72
C ASN A 67 -17.21 -3.31 6.22
N GLN A 68 -17.45 -3.59 7.50
CA GLN A 68 -17.12 -4.87 8.12
C GLN A 68 -17.82 -6.06 7.43
N SER A 69 -19.01 -5.88 6.86
CA SER A 69 -19.68 -6.94 6.10
C SER A 69 -18.92 -7.30 4.83
N ALA A 70 -18.27 -6.33 4.18
CA ALA A 70 -17.42 -6.56 3.01
C ALA A 70 -16.16 -7.33 3.41
N ILE A 71 -15.51 -6.96 4.51
CA ILE A 71 -14.35 -7.70 5.05
C ILE A 71 -14.73 -9.14 5.40
N PHE A 72 -15.83 -9.33 6.12
CA PHE A 72 -16.31 -10.67 6.48
C PHE A 72 -16.63 -11.52 5.24
N SER A 73 -17.28 -10.92 4.24
CA SER A 73 -17.60 -11.62 2.99
C SER A 73 -16.34 -12.00 2.21
N LEU A 74 -15.36 -11.09 2.13
CA LEU A 74 -14.05 -11.34 1.53
C LEU A 74 -13.33 -12.50 2.23
N GLU A 75 -13.14 -12.40 3.55
CA GLU A 75 -12.40 -13.40 4.33
C GLU A 75 -13.12 -14.76 4.39
N GLY A 76 -14.45 -14.76 4.31
CA GLY A 76 -15.26 -15.98 4.29
C GLY A 76 -15.35 -16.66 2.92
N ALA A 77 -15.46 -15.91 1.83
CA ALA A 77 -15.69 -16.46 0.49
C ALA A 77 -14.40 -16.63 -0.32
N LEU A 78 -13.47 -15.68 -0.22
CA LEU A 78 -12.29 -15.65 -1.08
C LEU A 78 -11.40 -16.90 -0.93
N PRO A 79 -11.20 -17.50 0.26
CA PRO A 79 -10.45 -18.76 0.36
C PRO A 79 -10.99 -19.87 -0.55
N PHE A 80 -12.31 -20.00 -0.67
CA PHE A 80 -12.95 -21.01 -1.52
C PHE A 80 -12.70 -20.70 -3.00
N ILE A 81 -12.89 -19.44 -3.39
CA ILE A 81 -12.69 -18.98 -4.77
C ILE A 81 -11.23 -19.16 -5.18
N LEU A 82 -10.27 -18.80 -4.33
CA LEU A 82 -8.84 -19.01 -4.59
C LEU A 82 -8.53 -20.50 -4.79
N ASN A 83 -9.12 -21.39 -3.99
CA ASN A 83 -8.95 -22.83 -4.19
C ASN A 83 -9.58 -23.30 -5.52
N GLU A 84 -10.72 -22.76 -5.94
CA GLU A 84 -11.30 -23.07 -7.25
C GLU A 84 -10.41 -22.61 -8.40
N ILE A 85 -9.82 -21.41 -8.32
CA ILE A 85 -8.87 -20.91 -9.32
C ILE A 85 -7.62 -21.80 -9.34
N LEU A 86 -7.08 -22.16 -8.18
CA LEU A 86 -5.91 -23.03 -8.04
C LEU A 86 -6.15 -24.41 -8.66
N ASN A 87 -7.32 -25.00 -8.42
CA ASN A 87 -7.69 -26.32 -8.96
C ASN A 87 -7.88 -26.33 -10.49
N LYS A 88 -8.09 -25.16 -11.11
CA LYS A 88 -8.17 -25.00 -12.57
C LYS A 88 -6.80 -24.78 -13.23
N LYS A 89 -5.73 -24.53 -12.47
CA LYS A 89 -4.39 -24.36 -13.03
C LYS A 89 -3.78 -25.69 -13.45
N ASP A 90 -3.09 -25.68 -14.59
CA ASP A 90 -2.35 -26.83 -15.10
C ASP A 90 -1.22 -27.27 -14.16
N ASN A 91 -0.63 -26.31 -13.45
CA ASN A 91 0.44 -26.53 -12.49
C ASN A 91 0.04 -26.01 -11.11
N TYR A 92 0.29 -26.83 -10.10
CA TYR A 92 0.03 -26.48 -8.71
C TYR A 92 1.09 -25.49 -8.20
N SER A 93 0.75 -24.20 -8.20
CA SER A 93 1.63 -23.10 -7.79
C SER A 93 0.81 -21.96 -7.17
N SER A 94 1.48 -21.01 -6.51
CA SER A 94 0.84 -19.78 -6.03
C SER A 94 0.05 -19.08 -7.15
N LEU A 95 -1.04 -18.43 -6.75
CA LEU A 95 -1.84 -17.57 -7.59
C LEU A 95 -1.20 -16.19 -7.68
N SER A 96 -1.04 -15.72 -8.91
CA SER A 96 -0.64 -14.34 -9.19
C SER A 96 -1.83 -13.39 -9.02
N ASN A 97 -1.57 -12.08 -8.89
CA ASN A 97 -2.62 -11.07 -8.92
C ASN A 97 -3.48 -11.17 -10.19
N LYS A 98 -2.89 -11.57 -11.33
CA LYS A 98 -3.65 -11.74 -12.58
C LYS A 98 -4.62 -12.91 -12.50
N ASP A 99 -4.20 -14.02 -11.89
CA ASP A 99 -5.05 -15.20 -11.73
C ASP A 99 -6.31 -14.85 -10.91
N VAL A 100 -6.16 -14.03 -9.87
CA VAL A 100 -7.25 -13.65 -8.97
C VAL A 100 -8.09 -12.51 -9.54
N LEU A 101 -7.47 -11.45 -10.06
CA LEU A 101 -8.20 -10.24 -10.49
C LEU A 101 -8.89 -10.38 -11.85
N PHE A 102 -8.59 -11.44 -12.62
CA PHE A 102 -9.33 -11.77 -13.84
C PHE A 102 -10.51 -12.72 -13.59
N ASP A 103 -10.62 -13.29 -12.39
CA ASP A 103 -11.77 -14.07 -12.00
C ASP A 103 -12.90 -13.15 -11.50
N ALA A 104 -14.07 -13.27 -12.12
CA ALA A 104 -15.19 -12.36 -11.86
C ALA A 104 -15.77 -12.53 -10.44
N ASP A 105 -15.75 -13.76 -9.91
CA ASP A 105 -16.26 -14.03 -8.57
C ASP A 105 -15.30 -13.42 -7.55
N ALA A 106 -14.00 -13.66 -7.68
CA ALA A 106 -13.00 -13.03 -6.81
C ALA A 106 -13.09 -11.50 -6.83
N LEU A 107 -13.18 -10.91 -8.03
CA LEU A 107 -13.25 -9.46 -8.19
C LEU A 107 -14.48 -8.87 -7.47
N SER A 108 -15.63 -9.54 -7.51
CA SER A 108 -16.86 -9.08 -6.86
C SER A 108 -16.74 -8.91 -5.33
N PHE A 109 -15.86 -9.68 -4.68
CA PHE A 109 -15.59 -9.55 -3.24
C PHE A 109 -14.48 -8.52 -2.93
N ILE A 110 -13.61 -8.23 -3.91
CA ILE A 110 -12.49 -7.29 -3.76
C ILE A 110 -12.91 -5.85 -4.05
N GLU A 111 -13.78 -5.60 -5.03
CA GLU A 111 -14.24 -4.26 -5.40
C GLU A 111 -14.81 -3.44 -4.22
N PRO A 112 -15.60 -4.02 -3.28
CA PRO A 112 -16.13 -3.29 -2.13
C PRO A 112 -15.07 -2.74 -1.16
N LEU A 113 -13.79 -3.11 -1.31
CA LEU A 113 -12.70 -2.67 -0.43
C LEU A 113 -12.18 -1.27 -0.75
N ASN A 114 -12.70 -0.60 -1.78
CA ASN A 114 -12.26 0.72 -2.25
C ASN A 114 -10.75 0.78 -2.51
N VAL A 115 -10.31 0.05 -3.53
CA VAL A 115 -8.89 -0.07 -3.93
C VAL A 115 -8.21 1.29 -4.05
N PHE A 116 -7.00 1.41 -3.50
CA PHE A 116 -6.19 2.63 -3.51
C PHE A 116 -4.73 2.34 -3.86
N ASN A 117 -4.00 3.37 -4.29
CA ASN A 117 -2.59 3.25 -4.60
C ASN A 117 -1.74 3.25 -3.32
N VAL A 118 -0.72 2.40 -3.30
CA VAL A 118 0.21 2.21 -2.19
C VAL A 118 1.64 2.06 -2.70
N VAL A 119 2.59 2.38 -1.83
CA VAL A 119 3.97 1.92 -1.95
C VAL A 119 4.12 0.70 -1.07
N TYR A 120 4.48 -0.43 -1.68
CA TYR A 120 4.92 -1.62 -0.98
C TYR A 120 6.44 -1.60 -0.89
N LYS A 121 6.99 -1.85 0.29
CA LYS A 121 8.42 -1.97 0.54
C LYS A 121 8.75 -3.30 1.21
N ASP A 122 9.61 -4.10 0.61
CA ASP A 122 10.02 -5.38 1.16
C ASP A 122 11.09 -5.24 2.26
N THR A 123 11.52 -6.37 2.82
CA THR A 123 12.56 -6.41 3.87
C THR A 123 13.93 -5.90 3.39
N PHE A 124 14.20 -5.98 2.09
CA PHE A 124 15.47 -5.56 1.49
C PHE A 124 15.44 -4.08 1.08
N GLY A 125 14.30 -3.41 1.24
CA GLY A 125 14.10 -2.02 0.88
C GLY A 125 13.73 -1.81 -0.59
N ASN A 126 13.38 -2.88 -1.33
CA ASN A 126 12.84 -2.73 -2.68
C ASN A 126 11.42 -2.19 -2.61
N GLU A 127 11.16 -1.12 -3.37
CA GLU A 127 9.88 -0.44 -3.39
C GLU A 127 9.16 -0.64 -4.73
N VAL A 128 7.86 -0.88 -4.66
CA VAL A 128 6.97 -0.89 -5.84
C VAL A 128 5.72 -0.09 -5.54
N THR A 129 5.34 0.78 -6.47
CA THR A 129 4.03 1.43 -6.44
C THR A 129 3.01 0.51 -7.09
N THR A 130 1.97 0.15 -6.34
CA THR A 130 0.93 -0.78 -6.78
C THR A 130 -0.43 -0.38 -6.20
N ARG A 131 -1.47 -1.16 -6.50
CA ARG A 131 -2.79 -1.04 -5.88
C ARG A 131 -2.89 -1.94 -4.65
N SER A 132 -3.76 -1.57 -3.71
CA SER A 132 -3.92 -2.27 -2.43
C SER A 132 -4.39 -3.74 -2.57
N ASN A 133 -4.98 -4.13 -3.71
CA ASN A 133 -5.36 -5.50 -4.07
C ASN A 133 -4.37 -6.20 -5.03
N GLU A 134 -3.31 -5.50 -5.44
CA GLU A 134 -2.26 -5.97 -6.36
C GLU A 134 -0.90 -6.00 -5.64
N LEU A 135 -0.92 -6.27 -4.33
CA LEU A 135 0.31 -6.41 -3.56
C LEU A 135 1.15 -7.57 -4.13
N PRO A 136 2.49 -7.51 -4.05
CA PRO A 136 3.33 -8.65 -4.42
C PRO A 136 2.92 -9.91 -3.63
N GLN A 137 2.50 -10.95 -4.34
CA GLN A 137 2.09 -12.24 -3.75
C GLN A 137 3.26 -13.22 -3.60
N ASP A 138 4.29 -13.02 -4.41
CA ASP A 138 5.53 -13.78 -4.36
C ASP A 138 6.56 -12.93 -3.60
N LEU A 139 6.76 -13.23 -2.31
CA LEU A 139 7.92 -12.68 -1.60
C LEU A 139 9.17 -13.31 -2.21
N ILE A 140 9.87 -12.51 -3.01
CA ILE A 140 11.07 -12.79 -3.80
C ILE A 140 11.99 -13.82 -3.13
N ASN A 141 12.07 -15.01 -3.71
CA ASN A 141 13.23 -15.90 -3.57
C ASN A 141 13.62 -16.42 -4.95
N THR A 142 14.35 -15.60 -5.72
CA THR A 142 14.84 -15.91 -7.08
C THR A 142 15.91 -17.02 -7.12
N THR A 143 16.05 -17.86 -6.09
CA THR A 143 17.16 -18.83 -6.02
C THR A 143 16.81 -20.27 -5.70
N SER A 144 15.54 -20.66 -5.53
CA SER A 144 15.21 -22.09 -5.48
C SER A 144 13.86 -22.41 -6.10
N HIS A 145 13.84 -23.40 -6.99
CA HIS A 145 12.64 -24.02 -7.56
C HIS A 145 11.87 -24.84 -6.50
N ILE A 146 11.87 -24.40 -5.24
CA ILE A 146 11.13 -24.99 -4.14
C ILE A 146 10.22 -23.88 -3.63
N ILE A 147 9.02 -23.82 -4.22
CA ILE A 147 7.92 -23.01 -3.70
C ILE A 147 7.50 -23.68 -2.38
N LYS A 148 8.13 -23.27 -1.29
CA LYS A 148 7.65 -23.53 0.06
C LYS A 148 7.65 -22.21 0.82
N ASN A 149 6.43 -21.77 1.12
CA ASN A 149 6.04 -20.64 1.97
C ASN A 149 6.30 -19.24 1.43
N ASN A 150 5.20 -18.50 1.19
CA ASN A 150 5.12 -17.03 1.17
C ASN A 150 5.43 -16.40 2.56
N LYS A 151 6.28 -17.02 3.40
CA LYS A 151 6.54 -16.62 4.80
C LYS A 151 7.87 -15.88 5.01
N SER A 152 8.50 -15.31 3.99
CA SER A 152 9.82 -14.69 4.14
C SER A 152 9.82 -13.20 3.83
N GLY A 153 9.50 -12.39 4.84
CA GLY A 153 9.87 -10.99 4.87
C GLY A 153 8.93 -10.12 5.71
N ASN A 154 9.51 -9.21 6.49
CA ASN A 154 8.79 -8.03 6.95
C ASN A 154 8.55 -7.11 5.75
N PHE A 155 7.43 -6.41 5.70
CA PHE A 155 7.17 -5.44 4.65
C PHE A 155 6.36 -4.28 5.19
N THR A 156 6.34 -3.18 4.45
CA THR A 156 5.52 -2.02 4.80
C THR A 156 4.64 -1.63 3.63
N ILE A 157 3.42 -1.19 3.94
CA ILE A 157 2.48 -0.65 2.96
C ILE A 157 2.16 0.77 3.38
N SER A 158 2.46 1.73 2.51
CA SER A 158 2.29 3.15 2.77
C SER A 158 1.40 3.77 1.70
N TYR A 159 0.64 4.81 2.04
CA TYR A 159 0.01 5.63 1.00
C TYR A 159 1.07 6.27 0.10
N THR A 160 0.72 6.48 -1.17
CA THR A 160 1.56 7.22 -2.13
C THR A 160 1.04 8.65 -2.32
N PHE A 161 1.92 9.63 -2.22
CA PHE A 161 1.65 11.03 -2.55
C PHE A 161 2.83 11.60 -3.32
N ASN A 162 2.55 12.13 -4.51
CA ASN A 162 3.59 12.57 -5.47
C ASN A 162 4.68 11.51 -5.66
N ASP A 163 4.27 10.25 -5.86
CA ASP A 163 5.16 9.09 -6.05
C ASP A 163 6.09 8.76 -4.86
N ASN A 164 5.85 9.37 -3.69
CA ASN A 164 6.60 9.11 -2.47
C ASN A 164 5.73 8.42 -1.43
N ALA A 165 6.32 7.50 -0.67
CA ALA A 165 5.67 6.85 0.46
C ALA A 165 5.41 7.85 1.60
N ILE A 166 4.21 7.82 2.17
CA ILE A 166 3.88 8.57 3.39
C ILE A 166 4.16 7.69 4.61
N GLU A 167 5.35 7.83 5.18
CA GLU A 167 5.80 7.02 6.34
C GLU A 167 4.94 7.22 7.60
N ASP A 168 4.34 8.40 7.74
CA ASP A 168 3.51 8.79 8.91
C ASP A 168 2.25 7.91 9.08
N LYS A 169 1.78 7.28 8.00
CA LYS A 169 0.61 6.36 7.98
C LYS A 169 0.92 5.11 7.16
N GLN A 170 1.79 4.26 7.69
CA GLN A 170 2.13 2.97 7.09
C GLN A 170 1.64 1.80 7.94
N TYR A 171 1.20 0.75 7.26
CA TYR A 171 1.06 -0.58 7.85
C TYR A 171 2.43 -1.27 7.85
N LYS A 172 2.82 -1.87 8.98
CA LYS A 172 4.05 -2.67 9.09
C LYS A 172 3.66 -4.12 9.35
N PHE A 173 4.05 -4.98 8.43
CA PHE A 173 3.98 -6.42 8.63
C PHE A 173 5.29 -6.89 9.25
N GLU A 174 5.21 -7.43 10.46
CA GLU A 174 6.32 -8.05 11.15
C GLU A 174 6.04 -9.54 11.28
N LYS A 175 6.92 -10.38 10.75
CA LYS A 175 6.81 -11.81 10.97
C LYS A 175 6.98 -12.09 12.45
N ALA A 176 6.05 -12.85 13.03
CA ALA A 176 6.24 -13.39 14.38
C ALA A 176 7.52 -14.24 14.41
N SER A 177 8.46 -13.88 15.29
CA SER A 177 9.64 -14.71 15.57
C SER A 177 9.15 -16.05 16.13
N GLU A 178 9.35 -17.12 15.37
CA GLU A 178 9.22 -18.51 15.85
C GLU A 178 10.40 -18.87 16.76
#